data_AF-A0A821Q8W3-F1
#
_entry.id   AF-A0A821Q8W3-F1
#
_cell.length_a   1.000
_cell.length_b   1.000
_cell.length_c   1.000
_cell.angle_alpha   90.00
_cell.angle_beta   90.00
_cell.angle_gamma   90.00
#
_symmetry.space_group_name_H-M   'P 1'
#
loop_
_entity.id
_entity.type
_entity.pdbx_description
1 polymer ?
#
loop_
_entity_poly.entity_id
_entity_poly.type
_entity_poly.pdbx_seq_one_letter_code
_entity_poly.pdbx_strand_id
1 'polypeptide(L)'
;MTDKLINTLLSHNLDKLPKFSGKSNENVTKWLRDIANELNMVKLDDQQKYSVVQTFLVDDARRWFINNMSTINDWSTFSIEIHKT
;
A
#
# COMPACT_ATOMS: atom_id res chain seq x y z
N MET A 1 16.06 1.42 -13.91
CA MET A 1 15.38 2.64 -14.45
C MET A 1 14.09 2.97 -13.68
N THR A 2 13.52 2.03 -12.92
CA THR A 2 12.30 2.17 -12.11
C THR A 2 12.46 3.11 -10.90
N ASP A 3 13.66 3.20 -10.33
CA ASP A 3 13.93 3.90 -9.06
C ASP A 3 13.79 5.42 -9.14
N LYS A 4 14.05 6.01 -10.32
CA LYS A 4 14.04 7.48 -10.47
C LYS A 4 12.62 8.04 -10.57
N LEU A 5 11.70 7.28 -11.19
CA LEU A 5 10.29 7.64 -11.29
C LEU A 5 9.60 7.47 -9.93
N ILE A 6 9.87 6.36 -9.24
CA ILE A 6 9.42 6.10 -7.88
C ILE A 6 9.94 7.18 -6.93
N ASN A 7 11.23 7.53 -6.96
CA ASN A 7 11.79 8.58 -6.09
C ASN A 7 11.19 9.98 -6.34
N THR A 8 10.87 10.32 -7.59
CA THR A 8 10.25 11.61 -7.93
C THR A 8 8.76 11.65 -7.55
N LEU A 9 8.09 10.50 -7.58
CA LEU A 9 6.71 10.33 -7.10
C LEU A 9 6.62 10.31 -5.57
N LEU A 10 7.60 9.67 -4.91
CA LEU A 10 7.76 9.65 -3.45
C LEU A 10 7.95 11.07 -2.90
N SER A 11 8.75 11.89 -3.58
CA SER A 11 9.13 13.23 -3.09
C SER A 11 8.03 14.29 -3.11
N HIS A 12 6.92 14.09 -3.83
CA HIS A 12 5.91 15.15 -3.97
C HIS A 12 4.64 14.96 -3.14
N ASN A 13 4.16 13.73 -2.89
CA ASN A 13 2.92 13.53 -2.10
C ASN A 13 2.81 12.21 -1.30
N LEU A 14 3.66 11.21 -1.58
CA LEU A 14 3.51 9.89 -0.93
C LEU A 14 3.89 9.88 0.56
N ASP A 15 4.83 10.73 0.99
CA ASP A 15 5.19 10.88 2.42
C ASP A 15 4.02 11.35 3.29
N LYS A 16 2.97 11.93 2.69
CA LYS A 16 1.76 12.38 3.38
C LYS A 16 0.68 11.31 3.43
N LEU A 17 0.86 10.17 2.76
CA LEU A 17 -0.14 9.13 2.76
C LEU A 17 -0.29 8.49 4.14
N PRO A 18 -1.53 8.16 4.53
CA PRO A 18 -1.77 7.54 5.82
C PRO A 18 -1.06 6.19 5.87
N LYS A 19 -0.28 5.97 6.94
CA LYS A 19 0.26 4.66 7.25
C LYS A 19 -0.83 3.79 7.89
N PHE A 20 -0.72 2.48 7.74
CA PHE A 20 -1.65 1.52 8.35
C PHE A 20 -0.89 0.55 9.25
N SER A 21 -1.29 0.49 10.51
CA SER A 21 -0.69 -0.38 11.52
C SER A 21 -1.44 -1.69 11.72
N GLY A 22 -2.70 -1.78 11.29
CA GLY A 22 -3.56 -2.94 11.51
C GLY A 22 -4.25 -2.94 12.88
N LYS A 23 -4.29 -1.78 13.56
CA LYS A 23 -4.97 -1.67 14.85
C LYS A 23 -6.48 -1.61 14.66
N SER A 24 -7.23 -2.15 15.62
CA SER A 24 -8.71 -2.23 15.56
C SER A 24 -9.43 -0.88 15.49
N ASN A 25 -8.75 0.22 15.83
CA ASN A 25 -9.28 1.57 15.71
C ASN A 25 -9.04 2.20 14.33
N GLU A 26 -8.27 1.54 13.45
CA GLU A 26 -8.05 1.96 12.08
C GLU A 26 -9.08 1.33 11.15
N ASN A 27 -9.55 2.09 10.15
CA ASN A 27 -10.51 1.59 9.17
C ASN A 27 -9.77 1.22 7.88
N VAL A 28 -9.56 -0.09 7.68
CA VAL A 28 -8.86 -0.64 6.50
C VAL A 28 -9.51 -0.22 5.18
N THR A 29 -10.84 -0.23 5.10
CA THR A 29 -11.57 0.15 3.88
C THR A 29 -11.35 1.62 3.53
N LYS A 30 -11.39 2.51 4.53
CA LYS A 30 -11.10 3.93 4.35
C LYS A 30 -9.65 4.12 3.92
N TRP A 31 -8.71 3.50 4.64
CA TRP A 31 -7.28 3.59 4.34
C TRP A 31 -6.96 3.12 2.91
N LEU A 32 -7.46 1.94 2.53
CA LEU A 32 -7.21 1.37 1.21
C LEU A 32 -7.78 2.24 0.11
N ARG A 33 -8.99 2.79 0.30
CA ARG A 33 -9.60 3.72 -0.65
C ARG A 33 -8.77 5.00 -0.80
N ASP A 34 -8.34 5.59 0.31
CA ASP A 34 -7.59 6.84 0.32
C ASP A 34 -6.23 6.63 -0.38
N ILE A 35 -5.51 5.53 -0.10
CA ILE A 35 -4.29 5.17 -0.84
C ILE A 35 -4.58 4.88 -2.32
N ALA A 36 -5.59 4.07 -2.64
CA ALA A 36 -5.89 3.72 -4.02
C ALA A 36 -6.16 4.95 -4.88
N ASN A 37 -6.89 5.93 -4.34
CA ASN A 37 -7.16 7.19 -5.03
C ASN A 37 -5.89 7.95 -5.36
N GLU A 38 -4.97 8.07 -4.40
CA GLU A 38 -3.72 8.79 -4.56
C GLU A 38 -2.79 8.08 -5.57
N LEU A 39 -2.67 6.75 -5.48
CA LEU A 39 -1.90 5.96 -6.44
C LEU A 39 -2.53 5.99 -7.86
N ASN A 40 -3.85 6.10 -7.96
CA ASN A 40 -4.54 6.29 -9.24
C ASN A 40 -4.30 7.69 -9.81
N MET A 41 -4.25 8.74 -8.98
CA MET A 41 -3.96 10.10 -9.42
C MET A 41 -2.58 10.22 -10.07
N VAL A 42 -1.60 9.48 -9.57
CA VAL A 42 -0.27 9.40 -10.16
C VAL A 42 -0.14 8.34 -11.27
N LYS A 43 -1.26 7.75 -11.71
CA LYS A 43 -1.35 6.79 -12.82
C LYS A 43 -0.44 5.56 -12.66
N LEU A 44 -0.27 5.08 -11.43
CA LEU A 44 0.43 3.82 -11.22
C LEU A 44 -0.40 2.65 -11.75
N ASP A 45 0.27 1.70 -12.38
CA ASP A 45 -0.34 0.40 -12.70
C ASP A 45 -0.45 -0.48 -11.43
N ASP A 46 -1.14 -1.61 -11.53
CA ASP A 46 -1.41 -2.46 -10.36
C ASP A 46 -0.14 -3.10 -9.78
N GLN A 47 0.87 -3.37 -10.59
CA GLN A 47 2.15 -3.91 -10.12
C GLN A 47 2.94 -2.84 -9.35
N GLN A 48 2.92 -1.60 -9.83
CA GLN A 48 3.51 -0.45 -9.16
C GLN A 48 2.77 -0.11 -7.87
N LYS A 49 1.44 -0.13 -7.87
CA LYS A 49 0.63 0.05 -6.64
C LYS A 49 0.99 -0.96 -5.58
N TYR A 50 1.05 -2.24 -5.95
CA TYR A 50 1.46 -3.31 -5.05
C TYR A 50 2.88 -3.09 -4.50
N SER A 51 3.83 -2.69 -5.35
CA SER A 51 5.21 -2.42 -4.93
C SER A 51 5.32 -1.24 -3.97
N VAL A 52 4.43 -0.25 -4.11
CA VAL A 52 4.44 0.98 -3.30
C VAL A 52 3.64 0.80 -2.00
N VAL A 53 2.51 0.09 -2.02
CA VAL A 53 1.59 0.01 -0.86
C VAL A 53 2.21 -0.65 0.37
N GLN A 54 3.09 -1.63 0.17
CA GLN A 54 3.87 -2.25 1.24
C GLN A 54 4.70 -1.24 2.05
N THR A 55 5.07 -0.08 1.47
CA THR A 55 5.85 0.95 2.17
C THR A 55 5.03 1.72 3.20
N PHE A 56 3.70 1.74 3.07
CA PHE A 56 2.77 2.40 3.99
C PHE A 56 2.27 1.49 5.11
N LEU A 57 2.62 0.22 5.08
CA LEU A 57 2.36 -0.71 6.16
C LEU A 57 3.40 -0.53 7.28
N VAL A 58 2.92 -0.44 8.51
CA VAL A 58 3.73 -0.36 9.72
C VAL A 58 3.28 -1.40 10.75
N ASP A 59 4.08 -1.60 11.79
CA ASP A 59 3.77 -2.45 12.93
C ASP A 59 3.20 -3.82 12.55
N ASP A 60 1.99 -4.17 13.02
CA ASP A 60 1.40 -5.49 12.87
C ASP A 60 0.95 -5.75 11.43
N ALA A 61 0.43 -4.75 10.72
CA ALA A 61 0.10 -4.87 9.30
C ALA A 61 1.33 -5.14 8.44
N ARG A 62 2.49 -4.54 8.77
CA ARG A 62 3.76 -4.86 8.09
C ARG A 62 4.18 -6.30 8.37
N ARG A 63 4.10 -6.77 9.61
CA ARG A 63 4.44 -8.16 9.96
C ARG A 63 3.52 -9.15 9.25
N TRP A 64 2.23 -8.87 9.22
CA TRP A 64 1.26 -9.66 8.47
C TRP A 64 1.64 -9.75 6.99
N PHE A 65 1.95 -8.61 6.35
CA PHE A 65 2.32 -8.60 4.94
C PHE A 65 3.57 -9.44 4.66
N ILE A 66 4.62 -9.29 5.48
CA ILE A 66 5.85 -10.09 5.35
C ILE A 66 5.53 -11.60 5.43
N ASN A 67 4.65 -12.00 6.35
CA ASN A 67 4.25 -13.40 6.52
C ASN A 67 3.40 -13.95 5.36
N ASN A 68 2.76 -13.09 4.58
CA ASN A 68 1.86 -13.45 3.47
C ASN A 68 2.42 -13.01 2.09
N MET A 69 3.65 -12.52 2.02
CA MET A 69 4.22 -11.93 0.81
C MET A 69 4.34 -12.95 -0.34
N SER A 70 4.50 -14.23 -0.02
CA SER A 70 4.60 -15.30 -1.03
C SER A 70 3.26 -15.63 -1.69
N THR A 71 2.13 -15.30 -1.05
CA THR A 71 0.78 -15.58 -1.55
C THR A 71 0.09 -14.35 -2.11
N ILE A 72 0.51 -13.14 -1.71
CA ILE A 72 -0.04 -11.87 -2.16
C ILE A 72 0.90 -11.28 -3.23
N ASN A 73 0.61 -11.53 -4.51
CA ASN A 73 1.49 -11.15 -5.63
C ASN A 73 0.99 -9.98 -6.49
N ASP A 74 -0.22 -9.47 -6.21
CA ASP A 74 -0.82 -8.39 -6.96
C ASP A 74 -1.72 -7.50 -6.08
N TRP A 75 -2.07 -6.34 -6.62
CA TRP A 75 -2.91 -5.34 -5.94
C TRP A 75 -4.30 -5.86 -5.57
N SER A 76 -4.90 -6.70 -6.41
CA SER A 76 -6.26 -7.24 -6.21
C SER A 76 -6.28 -8.16 -5.00
N THR A 77 -5.36 -9.13 -4.98
CA THR A 77 -5.16 -10.07 -3.87
C THR A 77 -4.83 -9.33 -2.60
N PHE A 78 -3.93 -8.33 -2.66
CA PHE A 78 -3.61 -7.48 -1.52
C PHE A 78 -4.84 -6.80 -0.94
N SER A 79 -5.64 -6.17 -1.81
CA SER A 79 -6.84 -5.42 -1.43
C SER A 79 -7.88 -6.30 -0.75
N ILE A 80 -7.96 -7.58 -1.10
CA ILE A 80 -8.87 -8.55 -0.48
C ILE A 80 -8.30 -9.04 0.85
N GLU A 81 -7.04 -9.46 0.87
CA GLU A 81 -6.42 -10.09 2.04
C GLU A 81 -6.23 -9.10 3.20
N ILE A 82 -5.93 -7.83 2.93
CA ILE A 82 -5.76 -6.80 3.97
C ILE A 82 -7.06 -6.53 4.75
N HIS A 83 -8.24 -6.83 4.19
CA HIS A 83 -9.50 -6.70 4.95
C HIS A 83 -9.66 -7.77 6.03
N LYS A 84 -8.81 -8.80 6.03
CA LYS A 84 -8.84 -9.90 7.01
C LYS A 84 -7.88 -9.68 8.19
N THR A 85 -7.09 -8.61 8.16
CA THR A 85 -6.23 -8.19 9.29
C THR A 85 -6.99 -7.34 10.28
#